data_AF-A0A6V8N9P9-F1
#
_entry.id   AF-A0A6V8N9P9-F1
#
_cell.length_a   1.000
_cell.length_b   1.000
_cell.length_c   1.000
_cell.angle_alpha   90.00
_cell.angle_beta   90.00
_cell.angle_gamma   90.00
#
_symmetry.space_group_name_H-M   'P 1'
#
loop_
_entity.id
_entity.type
_entity.pdbx_description
1 polymer ?
#
loop_
_entity_poly.entity_id
_entity_poly.type
_entity_poly.pdbx_seq_one_letter_code
_entity_poly.pdbx_strand_id
1 'polypeptide(L)'
;MRAHLVTHVLILALLTFSVQAHADIYRYEDPDGTLHFTDAPTDKRFKVFMRDIKKDKKLRTAFKLPGYARDPAQFEPIILACSREFGVDSSLVKAVIHAESGYNPTAVSSKGAQGLMQLMPSTAKGLKVADSMDPGDNIRGGVRYLRFLLDTFKGNESLALAAYNSGLSKVAKYGGIPPYPETQQYVAKVLSYRNNYR
;
A
#
# COMPACT_ATOMS: atom_id res chain seq x y z
N MET A 1 32.03 -66.90 -13.15
CA MET A 1 31.99 -65.97 -12.00
C MET A 1 31.80 -64.55 -12.53
N ARG A 2 30.98 -63.74 -11.85
CA ARG A 2 30.18 -62.61 -12.36
C ARG A 2 31.01 -61.40 -12.87
N ALA A 3 30.47 -60.77 -13.92
CA ALA A 3 30.95 -59.54 -14.56
C ALA A 3 30.58 -58.28 -13.74
N HIS A 4 31.46 -57.28 -13.74
CA HIS A 4 31.20 -55.95 -13.17
C HIS A 4 30.65 -55.01 -14.25
N LEU A 5 29.48 -54.43 -13.98
CA LEU A 5 28.85 -53.37 -14.79
C LEU A 5 29.09 -52.04 -14.08
N VAL A 6 29.81 -51.10 -14.71
CA VAL A 6 30.01 -49.74 -14.17
C VAL A 6 29.02 -48.80 -14.85
N THR A 7 28.03 -48.34 -14.11
CA THR A 7 27.02 -47.37 -14.57
C THR A 7 27.58 -45.95 -14.42
N HIS A 8 27.69 -45.20 -15.52
CA HIS A 8 28.05 -43.77 -15.48
C HIS A 8 26.75 -42.95 -15.36
N VAL A 9 26.61 -42.17 -14.30
CA VAL A 9 25.53 -41.18 -14.13
C VAL A 9 26.11 -39.81 -14.53
N LEU A 10 25.68 -39.29 -15.68
CA LEU A 10 25.91 -37.89 -16.06
C LEU A 10 24.88 -37.01 -15.35
N ILE A 11 25.33 -36.14 -14.45
CA ILE A 11 24.48 -35.08 -13.87
C ILE A 11 24.69 -33.81 -14.69
N LEU A 12 23.65 -33.38 -15.40
CA LEU A 12 23.60 -32.10 -16.11
C LEU A 12 23.26 -30.99 -15.10
N ALA A 13 24.21 -30.10 -14.81
CA ALA A 13 23.95 -28.93 -13.97
C ALA A 13 23.36 -27.79 -14.81
N LEU A 14 22.06 -27.50 -14.64
CA LEU A 14 21.45 -26.27 -15.16
C LEU A 14 21.80 -25.10 -14.25
N LEU A 15 22.65 -24.19 -14.73
CA LEU A 15 22.91 -22.89 -14.11
C LEU A 15 21.78 -21.92 -14.48
N THR A 16 20.91 -21.62 -13.53
CA THR A 16 19.94 -20.51 -13.66
C THR A 16 20.66 -19.19 -13.39
N PHE A 17 20.87 -18.37 -14.42
CA PHE A 17 21.26 -16.97 -14.25
C PHE A 17 20.01 -16.13 -13.95
N SER A 18 19.94 -15.56 -12.75
CA SER A 18 18.94 -14.54 -12.42
C SER A 18 19.32 -13.22 -13.09
N VAL A 19 18.53 -12.77 -14.07
CA VAL A 19 18.70 -11.44 -14.65
C VAL A 19 18.22 -10.41 -13.62
N GLN A 20 19.15 -9.56 -13.18
CA GLN A 20 18.87 -8.49 -12.24
C GLN A 20 18.11 -7.37 -12.96
N ALA A 21 16.82 -7.20 -12.69
CA ALA A 21 16.04 -6.09 -13.23
C ALA A 21 16.62 -4.74 -12.77
N HIS A 22 16.69 -3.76 -13.65
CA HIS A 22 17.17 -2.40 -13.36
C HIS A 22 15.99 -1.43 -13.45
N ALA A 23 15.82 -0.57 -12.45
CA ALA A 23 14.70 0.37 -12.34
C ALA A 23 15.10 1.81 -12.71
N ASP A 24 16.20 1.99 -13.45
CA ASP A 24 16.64 3.28 -13.97
C ASP A 24 15.84 3.57 -15.25
N ILE A 25 15.23 4.75 -15.36
CA ILE A 25 14.54 5.22 -16.56
C ILE A 25 15.48 6.12 -17.36
N TYR A 26 15.64 5.80 -18.63
CA TYR A 26 16.43 6.55 -19.60
C TYR A 26 15.52 7.28 -20.59
N ARG A 27 16.00 8.40 -21.11
CA ARG A 27 15.31 9.22 -22.11
C ARG A 27 16.22 9.53 -23.29
N TYR A 28 15.64 9.61 -24.48
CA TYR A 28 16.27 10.14 -25.68
C TYR A 28 15.26 11.05 -26.40
N GLU A 29 15.74 12.15 -26.98
CA GLU A 29 14.95 13.04 -27.84
C GLU A 29 15.50 12.90 -29.25
N ASP A 30 14.65 12.52 -30.20
CA ASP A 30 15.06 12.38 -31.59
C ASP A 30 15.01 13.74 -32.34
N PRO A 31 15.52 13.81 -33.57
CA PRO A 31 15.59 15.08 -34.32
C PRO A 31 14.22 15.70 -34.64
N ASP A 32 13.13 14.94 -34.53
CA ASP A 32 11.77 15.46 -34.73
C ASP A 32 11.13 15.99 -33.43
N GLY A 33 11.84 15.87 -32.30
CA GLY A 33 11.43 16.34 -30.99
C GLY A 33 10.62 15.33 -30.18
N THR A 34 10.49 14.09 -30.65
CA THR A 34 9.79 13.02 -29.92
C THR A 34 10.67 12.47 -28.80
N LEU A 35 10.09 12.39 -27.60
CA LEU A 35 10.74 11.84 -26.41
C LEU A 35 10.49 10.34 -26.26
N HIS A 36 11.57 9.56 -26.27
CA HIS A 36 11.60 8.12 -26.05
C HIS A 36 12.03 7.80 -24.62
N PHE A 37 11.34 6.86 -23.97
CA PHE A 37 11.67 6.39 -22.61
C PHE A 37 11.88 4.87 -22.59
N THR A 38 12.83 4.38 -21.79
CA THR A 38 13.09 2.94 -21.61
C THR A 38 13.73 2.66 -20.25
N ASP A 39 13.52 1.45 -19.71
CA ASP A 39 14.19 0.89 -18.54
C ASP A 39 15.39 0.00 -18.91
N ALA A 40 15.52 -0.35 -20.19
CA ALA A 40 16.60 -1.16 -20.75
C ALA A 40 17.16 -0.47 -22.01
N PRO A 41 18.10 0.49 -21.87
CA PRO A 41 18.64 1.21 -23.01
C PRO A 41 19.52 0.29 -23.85
N THR A 42 19.22 0.18 -25.13
CA THR A 42 19.99 -0.60 -26.11
C THR A 42 20.95 0.26 -26.94
N ASP A 43 20.94 1.59 -26.74
CA ASP A 43 21.68 2.58 -27.52
C ASP A 43 22.26 3.68 -26.62
N LYS A 44 23.45 4.20 -26.96
CA LYS A 44 24.20 5.24 -26.22
C LYS A 44 23.53 6.62 -26.22
N ARG A 45 22.56 6.84 -27.12
CA ARG A 45 21.76 8.07 -27.23
C ARG A 45 20.84 8.26 -26.03
N PHE A 46 20.38 7.16 -25.42
CA PHE A 46 19.62 7.21 -24.18
C PHE A 46 20.49 7.74 -23.04
N LYS A 47 20.04 8.83 -22.43
CA LYS A 47 20.64 9.41 -21.22
C LYS A 47 19.76 9.09 -20.03
N VAL A 48 20.38 8.94 -18.87
CA VAL A 48 19.65 8.70 -17.63
C VAL A 48 18.71 9.88 -17.39
N PHE A 49 17.41 9.61 -17.29
CA PHE A 49 16.38 10.59 -16.97
C PHE A 49 16.02 10.55 -15.50
N MET A 50 15.83 9.34 -14.96
CA MET A 50 15.56 9.11 -13.55
C MET A 50 16.26 7.83 -13.11
N ARG A 51 17.16 7.93 -12.13
CA ARG A 51 17.76 6.75 -11.50
C ARG A 51 16.77 6.11 -10.53
N ASP A 52 16.91 4.82 -10.32
CA ASP A 52 16.26 4.08 -9.25
C ASP A 52 16.42 4.88 -7.95
N ILE A 53 15.27 5.28 -7.39
CA ILE A 53 15.21 6.04 -6.16
C ILE A 53 15.98 5.31 -5.07
N LYS A 54 16.04 3.97 -5.03
CA LYS A 54 16.85 3.26 -4.02
C LYS A 54 18.35 3.54 -4.14
N LYS A 55 18.86 3.77 -5.35
CA LYS A 55 20.29 3.94 -5.68
C LYS A 55 20.75 5.40 -5.66
N ASP A 56 19.87 6.35 -5.96
CA ASP A 56 20.25 7.76 -6.03
C ASP A 56 20.03 8.46 -4.67
N LYS A 57 21.11 8.61 -3.90
CA LYS A 57 21.09 9.29 -2.58
C LYS A 57 20.55 10.72 -2.67
N LYS A 58 20.78 11.45 -3.76
CA LYS A 58 20.31 12.82 -3.95
C LYS A 58 18.82 12.83 -4.24
N LEU A 59 18.32 11.95 -5.11
CA LEU A 59 16.87 11.77 -5.32
C LEU A 59 16.16 11.23 -4.07
N ARG A 60 16.75 10.29 -3.32
CA ARG A 60 16.21 9.86 -2.01
C ARG A 60 16.08 11.01 -1.03
N THR A 61 17.03 11.93 -1.06
CA THR A 61 17.07 13.07 -0.14
C THR A 61 16.19 14.21 -0.63
N ALA A 62 16.07 14.41 -1.95
CA ALA A 62 15.23 15.43 -2.57
C ALA A 62 13.73 15.03 -2.59
N PHE A 63 13.42 13.75 -2.77
CA PHE A 63 12.08 13.17 -2.61
C PHE A 63 11.79 12.72 -1.17
N LYS A 64 12.76 12.79 -0.25
CA LYS A 64 12.44 12.97 1.17
C LYS A 64 11.83 14.36 1.28
N LEU A 65 10.50 14.43 1.18
CA LEU A 65 9.70 15.63 1.41
C LEU A 65 10.26 16.34 2.67
N PRO A 66 10.83 17.55 2.54
CA PRO A 66 11.40 18.26 3.68
C PRO A 66 10.25 18.63 4.62
N GLY A 67 10.14 17.90 5.74
CA GLY A 67 9.15 18.13 6.81
C GLY A 67 8.17 16.98 7.09
N TYR A 68 8.20 15.85 6.37
CA TYR A 68 7.11 14.86 6.45
C TYR A 68 7.51 13.38 6.29
N ALA A 69 8.71 12.97 6.70
CA ALA A 69 8.91 11.56 7.03
C ALA A 69 8.22 11.30 8.38
N ARG A 70 6.89 11.17 8.38
CA ARG A 70 6.13 10.86 9.58
C ARG A 70 6.39 9.41 9.94
N ASP A 71 7.18 9.23 11.00
CA ASP A 71 7.61 7.91 11.44
C ASP A 71 6.37 7.07 11.82
N PRO A 72 6.05 6.00 11.09
CA PRO A 72 4.94 5.12 11.43
C PRO A 72 5.08 4.52 12.83
N ALA A 73 6.32 4.36 13.33
CA ALA A 73 6.59 3.76 14.63
C ALA A 73 5.99 4.56 15.79
N GLN A 74 5.80 5.87 15.65
CA GLN A 74 5.20 6.70 16.70
C GLN A 74 3.74 6.29 17.01
N PHE A 75 3.02 5.74 16.03
CA PHE A 75 1.61 5.36 16.16
C PHE A 75 1.45 3.88 16.55
N GLU A 76 2.54 3.10 16.53
CA GLU A 76 2.53 1.66 16.82
C GLU A 76 1.85 1.32 18.16
N PRO A 77 2.13 2.01 19.28
CA PRO A 77 1.49 1.67 20.56
C PRO A 77 -0.04 1.85 20.51
N ILE A 78 -0.51 2.93 19.87
CA ILE A 78 -1.94 3.24 19.72
C ILE A 78 -2.62 2.22 18.81
N ILE A 79 -1.97 1.89 17.68
CA ILE A 79 -2.45 0.89 16.72
C ILE A 79 -2.59 -0.46 17.42
N LEU A 80 -1.57 -0.93 18.13
CA LEU A 80 -1.59 -2.21 18.83
C LEU A 80 -2.64 -2.24 19.94
N ALA A 81 -2.80 -1.16 20.70
CA ALA A 81 -3.83 -1.05 21.73
C ALA A 81 -5.24 -1.17 21.14
N CYS A 82 -5.55 -0.39 20.09
CA CYS A 82 -6.86 -0.42 19.43
C CYS A 82 -7.11 -1.75 18.72
N SER A 83 -6.08 -2.33 18.10
CA SER A 83 -6.15 -3.65 17.44
C SER A 83 -6.57 -4.74 18.42
N ARG A 84 -5.96 -4.76 19.62
CA ARG A 84 -6.33 -5.69 20.70
C ARG A 84 -7.73 -5.42 21.23
N GLU A 85 -8.07 -4.15 21.47
CA GLU A 85 -9.36 -3.76 22.03
C GLU A 85 -10.54 -4.16 21.14
N PHE A 86 -10.42 -3.95 19.83
CA PHE A 86 -11.51 -4.20 18.89
C PHE A 86 -11.38 -5.53 18.13
N GLY A 87 -10.33 -6.32 18.37
CA GLY A 87 -10.12 -7.58 17.67
C GLY A 87 -9.97 -7.40 16.15
N VAL A 88 -9.15 -6.44 15.75
CA VAL A 88 -8.77 -6.20 14.34
C VAL A 88 -7.27 -6.41 14.21
N ASP A 89 -6.86 -7.12 13.16
CA ASP A 89 -5.45 -7.36 12.88
C ASP A 89 -4.68 -6.05 12.68
N SER A 90 -3.58 -5.86 13.43
CA SER A 90 -2.78 -4.64 13.35
C SER A 90 -2.17 -4.39 11.97
N SER A 91 -1.88 -5.46 11.21
CA SER A 91 -1.40 -5.33 9.82
C SER A 91 -2.45 -4.65 8.93
N LEU A 92 -3.74 -4.95 9.15
CA LEU A 92 -4.85 -4.35 8.42
C LEU A 92 -5.05 -2.89 8.84
N VAL A 93 -4.96 -2.58 10.13
CA VAL A 93 -5.04 -1.20 10.64
C VAL A 93 -3.93 -0.33 10.05
N LYS A 94 -2.67 -0.81 10.08
CA LYS A 94 -1.52 -0.12 9.47
C LYS A 94 -1.72 0.10 7.97
N ALA A 95 -2.24 -0.90 7.27
CA ALA A 95 -2.51 -0.82 5.84
C ALA A 95 -3.56 0.24 5.49
N VAL A 96 -4.64 0.33 6.28
CA VAL A 96 -5.66 1.37 6.12
C VAL A 96 -5.07 2.76 6.39
N ILE A 97 -4.35 2.96 7.49
CA ILE A 97 -3.70 4.26 7.80
C ILE A 97 -2.75 4.69 6.67
N HIS A 98 -1.96 3.75 6.15
CA HIS A 98 -1.04 4.01 5.05
C HIS A 98 -1.81 4.39 3.77
N ALA A 99 -2.88 3.67 3.43
CA ALA A 99 -3.68 3.95 2.25
C ALA A 99 -4.44 5.29 2.32
N GLU A 100 -4.89 5.68 3.50
CA GLU A 100 -5.73 6.85 3.75
C GLU A 100 -4.92 8.14 3.83
N SER A 101 -3.88 8.16 4.66
CA SER A 101 -3.16 9.38 5.01
C SER A 101 -1.66 9.28 4.77
N GLY A 102 -1.11 8.09 4.55
CA GLY A 102 0.34 7.88 4.56
C GLY A 102 0.95 8.24 5.93
N TYR A 103 0.23 7.93 7.03
CA TYR A 103 0.58 8.31 8.39
C TYR A 103 0.56 9.83 8.64
N ASN A 104 -0.38 10.53 8.00
CA ASN A 104 -0.57 11.96 8.17
C ASN A 104 -1.69 12.27 9.19
N PRO A 105 -1.42 12.54 10.49
CA PRO A 105 -2.45 12.91 11.46
C PRO A 105 -3.19 14.21 11.20
N THR A 106 -2.63 15.11 10.39
CA THR A 106 -3.27 16.38 10.04
C THR A 106 -3.90 16.33 8.64
N ALA A 107 -4.15 15.14 8.08
CA ALA A 107 -4.65 14.99 6.73
C ALA A 107 -6.10 15.45 6.64
N VAL A 108 -6.41 16.27 5.63
CA VAL A 108 -7.78 16.66 5.29
C VAL A 108 -7.98 16.41 3.80
N SER A 109 -8.92 15.55 3.42
CA SER A 109 -9.27 15.37 2.01
C SER A 109 -10.13 16.51 1.49
N SER A 110 -10.24 16.65 0.17
CA SER A 110 -11.16 17.60 -0.47
C SER A 110 -12.64 17.36 -0.11
N LYS A 111 -12.99 16.13 0.29
CA LYS A 111 -14.34 15.75 0.76
C LYS A 111 -14.51 15.99 2.27
N GLY A 112 -13.46 16.44 2.96
CA GLY A 112 -13.47 16.74 4.39
C GLY A 112 -13.17 15.55 5.31
N ALA A 113 -12.62 14.45 4.78
CA ALA A 113 -12.18 13.33 5.61
C ALA A 113 -10.93 13.72 6.42
N GLN A 114 -10.84 13.30 7.69
CA GLN A 114 -9.86 13.85 8.65
C GLN A 114 -8.96 12.78 9.29
N GLY A 115 -7.70 13.16 9.49
CA GLY A 115 -6.72 12.42 10.30
C GLY A 115 -6.18 11.14 9.66
N LEU A 116 -5.57 10.31 10.50
CA LEU A 116 -4.81 9.12 10.10
C LEU A 116 -5.62 8.10 9.30
N MET A 117 -6.86 7.88 9.70
CA MET A 117 -7.80 6.92 9.11
C MET A 117 -8.90 7.58 8.29
N GLN A 118 -8.74 8.87 7.97
CA GLN A 118 -9.61 9.67 7.08
C GLN A 118 -11.11 9.49 7.38
N LEU A 119 -11.50 9.77 8.63
CA LEU A 119 -12.90 9.71 9.03
C LEU A 119 -13.67 10.90 8.45
N MET A 120 -14.79 10.62 7.77
CA MET A 120 -15.73 11.68 7.40
C MET A 120 -16.37 12.28 8.65
N PRO A 121 -16.65 13.59 8.71
CA PRO A 121 -17.18 14.23 9.92
C PRO A 121 -18.49 13.60 10.44
N SER A 122 -19.38 13.20 9.53
CA SER A 122 -20.61 12.47 9.89
C SER A 122 -20.34 11.10 10.51
N THR A 123 -19.32 10.39 10.02
CA THR A 123 -18.87 9.10 10.54
C THR A 123 -18.21 9.27 11.91
N ALA A 124 -17.30 10.23 12.05
CA ALA A 124 -16.68 10.58 13.33
C ALA A 124 -17.73 10.91 14.41
N LYS A 125 -18.75 11.71 14.05
CA LYS A 125 -19.89 12.01 14.93
C LYS A 125 -20.67 10.76 15.33
N GLY A 126 -21.02 9.90 14.38
CA GLY A 126 -21.74 8.64 14.65
C GLY A 126 -20.95 7.69 15.55
N LEU A 127 -19.62 7.71 15.43
CA LEU A 127 -18.70 6.93 16.25
C LEU A 127 -18.39 7.59 17.61
N LYS A 128 -18.81 8.84 17.85
CA LYS A 128 -18.43 9.61 19.06
C LYS A 128 -16.90 9.77 19.19
N VAL A 129 -16.23 10.11 18.09
CA VAL A 129 -14.83 10.55 18.10
C VAL A 129 -14.79 11.98 18.62
N ALA A 130 -14.00 12.27 19.65
CA ALA A 130 -13.97 13.61 20.27
C ALA A 130 -13.17 14.60 19.43
N ASP A 131 -11.96 14.24 19.00
CA ASP A 131 -11.19 15.00 18.01
C ASP A 131 -10.70 14.10 16.86
N SER A 132 -11.10 14.40 15.63
CA SER A 132 -10.66 13.64 14.45
C SER A 132 -9.24 13.96 13.99
N MET A 133 -8.62 15.03 14.51
CA MET A 133 -7.21 15.38 14.28
C MET A 133 -6.28 14.85 15.37
N ASP A 134 -6.81 14.47 16.53
CA ASP A 134 -6.04 13.74 17.53
C ASP A 134 -5.76 12.30 17.03
N PRO A 135 -4.49 11.86 16.97
CA PRO A 135 -4.15 10.52 16.49
C PRO A 135 -4.82 9.39 17.28
N GLY A 136 -4.95 9.53 18.60
CA GLY A 136 -5.53 8.50 19.46
C GLY A 136 -7.01 8.31 19.19
N ASP A 137 -7.76 9.40 19.22
CA ASP A 137 -9.19 9.43 18.94
C ASP A 137 -9.51 8.97 17.51
N ASN A 138 -8.72 9.43 16.53
CA ASN A 138 -8.91 9.07 15.13
C ASN A 138 -8.65 7.58 14.87
N ILE A 139 -7.54 7.03 15.37
CA ILE A 139 -7.22 5.60 15.22
C ILE A 139 -8.28 4.76 15.94
N ARG A 140 -8.61 5.08 17.20
CA ARG A 140 -9.61 4.33 17.97
C ARG A 140 -10.97 4.33 17.29
N GLY A 141 -11.39 5.49 16.77
CA GLY A 141 -12.62 5.64 15.99
C GLY A 141 -12.61 4.81 14.70
N GLY A 142 -11.54 4.91 13.91
CA GLY A 142 -11.42 4.20 12.63
C GLY A 142 -11.30 2.69 12.79
N VAL A 143 -10.57 2.19 13.80
CA VAL A 143 -10.49 0.75 14.08
C VAL A 143 -11.84 0.20 14.52
N ARG A 144 -12.59 0.93 15.37
CA ARG A 144 -13.96 0.54 15.73
C ARG A 144 -14.89 0.49 14.52
N TYR A 145 -14.78 1.44 13.60
CA TYR A 145 -15.57 1.42 12.37
C TYR A 145 -15.17 0.25 11.46
N LEU A 146 -13.87 -0.02 11.33
CA LEU A 146 -13.36 -1.15 10.56
C LEU A 146 -13.85 -2.48 11.14
N ARG A 147 -13.86 -2.65 12.47
CA ARG A 147 -14.45 -3.81 13.16
C ARG A 147 -15.92 -3.99 12.79
N PHE A 148 -16.72 -2.94 12.90
CA PHE A 148 -18.14 -2.96 12.51
C PHE A 148 -18.34 -3.42 11.07
N LEU A 149 -17.53 -2.94 10.12
CA LEU A 149 -17.60 -3.37 8.72
C LEU A 149 -17.19 -4.83 8.55
N LEU A 150 -16.13 -5.29 9.24
CA LEU A 150 -15.73 -6.69 9.22
C LEU A 150 -16.83 -7.60 9.75
N ASP A 151 -17.50 -7.23 10.85
CA ASP A 151 -18.67 -7.97 11.36
C ASP A 151 -19.80 -8.02 10.33
N THR A 152 -20.12 -6.86 9.75
CA THR A 152 -21.19 -6.72 8.75
C THR A 152 -20.96 -7.65 7.54
N PHE A 153 -19.72 -7.80 7.12
CA PHE A 153 -19.33 -8.63 5.99
C PHE A 153 -18.75 -10.00 6.39
N LYS A 154 -19.02 -10.47 7.62
CA LYS A 154 -18.63 -11.80 8.12
C LYS A 154 -17.14 -12.11 7.93
N GLY A 155 -16.29 -11.12 8.17
CA GLY A 155 -14.84 -11.21 8.03
C GLY A 155 -14.31 -11.06 6.60
N ASN A 156 -15.17 -10.80 5.59
CA ASN A 156 -14.72 -10.51 4.24
C ASN A 156 -14.08 -9.11 4.18
N GLU A 157 -12.76 -9.08 4.25
CA GLU A 157 -11.99 -7.84 4.26
C GLU A 157 -12.15 -7.00 3.00
N SER A 158 -12.26 -7.63 1.83
CA SER A 158 -12.41 -6.89 0.57
C SER A 158 -13.70 -6.08 0.54
N LEU A 159 -14.81 -6.65 1.06
CA LEU A 159 -16.08 -5.93 1.19
C LEU A 159 -16.05 -4.89 2.29
N ALA A 160 -15.41 -5.20 3.43
CA ALA A 160 -15.24 -4.24 4.51
C ALA A 160 -14.44 -3.00 4.05
N LEU A 161 -13.34 -3.20 3.33
CA LEU A 161 -12.52 -2.12 2.77
C LEU A 161 -13.25 -1.33 1.69
N ALA A 162 -14.03 -2.01 0.83
CA ALA A 162 -14.86 -1.34 -0.15
C ALA A 162 -15.92 -0.45 0.55
N ALA A 163 -16.52 -0.92 1.63
CA ALA A 163 -17.47 -0.16 2.42
C ALA A 163 -16.82 0.98 3.22
N TYR A 164 -15.59 0.78 3.69
CA TYR A 164 -14.82 1.82 4.37
C TYR A 164 -14.62 3.04 3.45
N ASN A 165 -14.20 2.79 2.21
CA ASN A 165 -13.95 3.84 1.22
C ASN A 165 -15.23 4.42 0.59
N SER A 166 -16.17 3.55 0.18
CA SER A 166 -17.30 3.97 -0.64
C SER A 166 -18.61 4.17 0.14
N GLY A 167 -18.67 3.65 1.37
CA GLY A 167 -19.85 3.61 2.22
C GLY A 167 -20.60 2.27 2.16
N LEU A 168 -21.08 1.81 3.31
CA LEU A 168 -21.83 0.55 3.47
C LEU A 168 -23.02 0.42 2.49
N SER A 169 -23.80 1.49 2.35
CA SER A 169 -24.99 1.49 1.49
C SER A 169 -24.67 1.22 0.02
N LYS A 170 -23.47 1.61 -0.46
CA LYS A 170 -23.07 1.34 -1.85
C LYS A 170 -22.72 -0.14 -2.02
N VAL A 171 -21.94 -0.71 -1.12
CA VAL A 171 -21.62 -2.15 -1.16
C VAL A 171 -22.89 -2.99 -1.07
N ALA A 172 -23.84 -2.62 -0.20
CA ALA A 172 -25.14 -3.27 -0.10
C ALA A 172 -25.95 -3.18 -1.40
N LYS A 173 -26.00 -1.99 -2.03
CA LYS A 173 -26.70 -1.77 -3.30
C LYS A 173 -26.16 -2.64 -4.44
N TYR A 174 -24.85 -2.80 -4.53
CA TYR A 174 -24.21 -3.58 -5.60
C TYR A 174 -24.07 -5.07 -5.27
N GLY A 175 -24.32 -5.50 -4.03
CA GLY A 175 -24.11 -6.88 -3.59
C GLY A 175 -22.64 -7.31 -3.62
N GLY A 176 -21.70 -6.36 -3.59
CA GLY A 176 -20.28 -6.60 -3.81
C GLY A 176 -19.47 -5.30 -3.84
N ILE A 177 -18.19 -5.40 -4.25
CA ILE A 177 -17.36 -4.21 -4.46
C ILE A 177 -17.99 -3.37 -5.58
N PRO A 178 -18.39 -2.11 -5.31
CA PRO A 178 -18.98 -1.26 -6.35
C PRO A 178 -18.03 -1.09 -7.55
N PRO A 179 -18.55 -0.93 -8.77
CA PRO A 179 -17.76 -0.74 -9.98
C PRO A 179 -17.20 0.69 -10.08
N TYR A 180 -16.66 1.20 -8.98
CA TYR A 180 -15.97 2.49 -8.91
C TYR A 180 -14.47 2.23 -8.97
N PRO A 181 -13.75 2.77 -9.98
CA PRO A 181 -12.31 2.59 -10.08
C PRO A 181 -11.56 2.98 -8.80
N GLU A 182 -11.94 4.09 -8.18
CA GLU A 182 -11.38 4.56 -6.89
C GLU A 182 -11.48 3.49 -5.80
N THR A 183 -12.64 2.85 -5.65
CA THR A 183 -12.89 1.85 -4.61
C THR A 183 -12.15 0.54 -4.88
N GLN A 184 -12.14 0.07 -6.13
CA GLN A 184 -11.41 -1.14 -6.50
C GLN A 184 -9.90 -0.97 -6.28
N GLN A 185 -9.36 0.18 -6.69
CA GLN A 185 -7.96 0.54 -6.47
C GLN A 185 -7.64 0.67 -4.99
N TYR A 186 -8.55 1.27 -4.20
CA TYR A 186 -8.39 1.38 -2.75
C TYR A 186 -8.27 0.00 -2.10
N VAL A 187 -9.18 -0.93 -2.42
CA VAL A 187 -9.14 -2.30 -1.86
C VAL A 187 -7.83 -2.99 -2.22
N ALA A 188 -7.43 -2.96 -3.49
CA ALA A 188 -6.17 -3.56 -3.95
C ALA A 188 -4.95 -2.95 -3.24
N LYS A 189 -4.92 -1.62 -3.10
CA LYS A 189 -3.85 -0.88 -2.41
C LYS A 189 -3.72 -1.30 -0.95
N VAL A 190 -4.83 -1.34 -0.20
CA VAL A 190 -4.82 -1.72 1.22
C VAL A 190 -4.38 -3.16 1.40
N LEU A 191 -4.89 -4.10 0.60
CA LEU A 191 -4.49 -5.51 0.71
C LEU A 191 -3.00 -5.72 0.38
N SER A 192 -2.47 -4.96 -0.60
CA SER A 192 -1.04 -4.94 -0.90
C SER A 192 -0.22 -4.44 0.31
N TYR A 193 -0.61 -3.32 0.91
CA TYR A 193 0.06 -2.81 2.11
C TYR A 193 -0.02 -3.77 3.28
N ARG A 194 -1.16 -4.41 3.50
CA ARG A 194 -1.34 -5.38 4.58
C ARG A 194 -0.36 -6.54 4.47
N ASN A 195 -0.14 -7.08 3.27
CA ASN A 195 0.81 -8.16 3.07
C ASN A 195 2.25 -7.78 3.45
N ASN A 196 2.61 -6.50 3.35
CA ASN A 196 3.93 -6.00 3.77
C ASN A 196 4.05 -5.78 5.29
N TYR A 197 2.93 -5.81 6.02
CA TYR A 197 2.89 -5.65 7.48
C TYR A 197 2.69 -6.97 8.23
N ARG A 198 2.61 -8.10 7.51
CA ARG A 198 2.60 -9.46 8.07
C ARG A 198 4.03 -9.98 8.21
#